data_AF-A0A7C1SFP9-F1
#
_entry.id   AF-A0A7C1SFP9-F1
#
_cell.length_a   1.000
_cell.length_b   1.000
_cell.length_c   1.000
_cell.angle_alpha   90.00
_cell.angle_beta   90.00
_cell.angle_gamma   90.00
#
_symmetry.space_group_name_H-M   'P 1'
#
loop_
_entity.id
_entity.type
_entity.pdbx_description
1 polymer ?
#
loop_
_entity_poly.entity_id
_entity_poly.type
_entity_poly.pdbx_seq_one_letter_code
_entity_poly.pdbx_strand_id
1 'polypeptide(L)'
;MNIRVLLTAFFLFQGINAQFLSKKDDLQTQKGFFTFHYDGDSGEIYLEVDKLDTEFLYVHSLKSGIGSNDLGLDRGQLGGTSIVKFIMAGNKLLLMEPNQDYRAVTDSEAEKKSIAEAFGKSVLYGFEIKETKGETYVIDLTPFLMEDAHNITDKLKKAKEGTYPT
;
A
#
# COMPACT_ATOMS: atom_id res chain seq x y z
N MET A 1 -23.97 -61.83 8.32
CA MET A 1 -23.42 -61.34 9.60
C MET A 1 -21.90 -61.31 9.40
N ASN A 2 -21.16 -60.22 9.20
CA ASN A 2 -21.38 -58.80 9.47
C ASN A 2 -20.66 -57.93 8.42
N ILE A 3 -21.32 -56.82 8.11
CA ILE A 3 -20.88 -55.67 7.35
C ILE A 3 -19.65 -55.01 7.99
N ARG A 4 -18.65 -54.67 7.17
CA ARG A 4 -17.72 -53.56 7.42
C ARG A 4 -17.44 -52.83 6.12
N VAL A 5 -18.34 -51.89 5.81
CA VAL A 5 -18.22 -50.90 4.76
C VAL A 5 -17.03 -49.99 5.11
N LEU A 6 -16.00 -50.00 4.28
CA LEU A 6 -14.86 -49.08 4.37
C LEU A 6 -15.30 -47.75 3.74
N LEU A 7 -15.81 -46.83 4.55
CA LEU A 7 -16.22 -45.50 4.13
C LEU A 7 -14.97 -44.60 4.07
N THR A 8 -14.30 -44.54 2.92
CA THR A 8 -13.30 -43.51 2.64
C THR A 8 -14.00 -42.17 2.49
N ALA A 9 -14.02 -41.38 3.55
CA ALA A 9 -14.44 -39.98 3.52
C ALA A 9 -13.38 -39.17 2.77
N PHE A 10 -13.65 -38.87 1.50
CA PHE A 10 -12.89 -37.89 0.72
C PHE A 10 -13.25 -36.50 1.25
N PHE A 11 -12.47 -35.99 2.20
CA PHE A 11 -12.59 -34.62 2.68
C PHE A 11 -12.18 -33.69 1.53
N LEU A 12 -13.16 -33.23 0.75
CA LEU A 12 -12.99 -32.09 -0.16
C LEU A 12 -12.66 -30.89 0.71
N PHE A 13 -11.37 -30.55 0.78
CA PHE A 13 -10.90 -29.23 1.18
C PHE A 13 -11.45 -28.23 0.15
N GLN A 14 -12.69 -27.80 0.34
CA GLN A 14 -13.24 -26.62 -0.30
C GLN A 14 -12.48 -25.45 0.30
N GLY A 15 -11.36 -25.08 -0.32
CA GLY A 15 -10.68 -23.83 -0.05
C GLY A 15 -11.69 -22.71 -0.28
N ILE A 16 -12.13 -22.07 0.79
CA ILE A 16 -12.95 -20.87 0.74
C ILE A 16 -12.04 -19.78 0.16
N ASN A 17 -11.97 -19.71 -1.16
CA ASN A 17 -11.46 -18.52 -1.82
C ASN A 17 -12.52 -17.45 -1.61
N ALA A 18 -12.31 -16.62 -0.58
CA ALA A 18 -13.12 -15.44 -0.37
C ALA A 18 -12.83 -14.48 -1.52
N GLN A 19 -13.66 -14.51 -2.55
CA GLN A 19 -13.56 -13.59 -3.68
C GLN A 19 -14.22 -12.27 -3.26
N PHE A 20 -13.43 -11.36 -2.67
CA PHE A 20 -13.89 -10.07 -2.12
C PHE A 20 -14.28 -9.13 -3.25
N LEU A 21 -13.41 -8.98 -4.25
CA LEU A 21 -13.65 -8.09 -5.37
C LEU A 21 -14.85 -8.55 -6.23
N SER A 22 -15.11 -9.85 -6.36
CA SER A 22 -16.25 -10.32 -7.17
C SER A 22 -17.62 -10.07 -6.55
N LYS A 23 -17.68 -9.66 -5.29
CA LYS A 23 -18.93 -9.27 -4.63
C LYS A 23 -19.30 -7.80 -4.87
N LYS A 24 -18.44 -7.06 -5.56
CA LYS A 24 -18.65 -5.66 -5.92
C LYS A 24 -19.21 -5.61 -7.34
N ASP A 25 -20.30 -4.89 -7.53
CA ASP A 25 -21.06 -4.90 -8.79
C ASP A 25 -20.53 -3.85 -9.79
N ASP A 26 -20.13 -2.66 -9.33
CA ASP A 26 -19.58 -1.57 -10.17
C ASP A 26 -18.05 -1.42 -10.05
N LEU A 27 -17.29 -2.46 -10.39
CA LEU A 27 -15.83 -2.41 -10.42
C LEU A 27 -15.27 -1.97 -11.77
N GLN A 28 -14.60 -0.83 -11.77
CA GLN A 28 -13.81 -0.32 -12.89
C GLN A 28 -12.33 -0.65 -12.69
N THR A 29 -11.81 -1.55 -13.53
CA THR A 29 -10.42 -2.02 -13.41
C THR A 29 -9.48 -1.18 -14.28
N GLN A 30 -8.39 -0.72 -13.68
CA GLN A 30 -7.32 0.00 -14.35
C GLN A 30 -6.01 -0.78 -14.21
N LYS A 31 -5.42 -1.13 -15.34
CA LYS A 31 -4.15 -1.86 -15.41
C LYS A 31 -2.99 -0.88 -15.53
N GLY A 32 -1.91 -1.13 -14.80
CA GLY A 32 -0.71 -0.31 -14.80
C GLY A 32 0.48 -1.06 -14.19
N PHE A 33 1.40 -0.33 -13.57
CA PHE A 33 2.48 -0.95 -12.79
C PHE A 33 1.94 -1.83 -11.64
N PHE A 34 0.86 -1.35 -11.02
CA PHE A 34 -0.08 -2.13 -10.23
C PHE A 34 -1.46 -2.07 -10.89
N THR A 35 -2.25 -3.12 -10.72
CA THR A 35 -3.67 -3.11 -11.10
C THR A 35 -4.48 -2.57 -9.94
N PHE A 36 -5.40 -1.65 -10.19
CA PHE A 36 -6.35 -1.18 -9.19
C PHE A 36 -7.79 -1.22 -9.71
N HIS A 37 -8.72 -1.30 -8.78
CA HIS A 37 -10.16 -1.39 -9.03
C HIS A 37 -10.84 -0.25 -8.30
N TYR A 38 -11.53 0.60 -9.03
CA TYR A 38 -12.42 1.62 -8.47
C TYR A 38 -13.82 1.03 -8.35
N ASP A 39 -14.39 1.06 -7.15
CA ASP A 39 -15.77 0.67 -6.88
C ASP A 39 -16.67 1.90 -6.95
N GLY A 40 -17.51 1.99 -7.98
CA GLY A 40 -18.39 3.15 -8.19
C GLY A 40 -19.49 3.30 -7.13
N ASP A 41 -19.86 2.22 -6.46
CA ASP A 41 -20.91 2.24 -5.43
C ASP A 41 -20.40 2.84 -4.11
N SER A 42 -19.17 2.48 -3.71
CA SER A 42 -18.57 2.94 -2.45
C SER A 42 -17.61 4.11 -2.61
N GLY A 43 -17.10 4.35 -3.82
CA GLY A 43 -16.00 5.28 -4.09
C GLY A 43 -14.63 4.76 -3.65
N GLU A 44 -14.53 3.49 -3.23
CA GLU A 44 -13.28 2.90 -2.75
C GLU A 44 -12.35 2.49 -3.91
N ILE A 45 -11.05 2.58 -3.67
CA ILE A 45 -9.99 2.15 -4.60
C ILE A 45 -9.24 0.98 -3.97
N TYR A 46 -9.31 -0.18 -4.62
CA TYR A 46 -8.59 -1.38 -4.23
C TYR A 46 -7.36 -1.59 -5.09
N LEU A 47 -6.24 -1.99 -4.50
CA LEU A 47 -4.99 -2.26 -5.20
C LEU A 47 -4.66 -3.76 -5.15
N GLU A 48 -4.30 -4.34 -6.29
CA GLU A 48 -3.69 -5.67 -6.37
C GLU A 48 -2.17 -5.53 -6.24
N VAL A 49 -1.61 -6.06 -5.14
CA VAL A 49 -0.18 -6.11 -4.86
C VAL A 49 0.34 -7.50 -5.24
N ASP A 50 1.06 -7.57 -6.35
CA ASP A 50 1.68 -8.77 -6.94
C ASP A 50 3.21 -8.78 -6.80
N LYS A 51 3.79 -7.73 -6.20
CA LYS A 51 5.25 -7.51 -6.10
C LYS A 51 5.62 -7.14 -4.67
N LEU A 52 5.78 -8.14 -3.82
CA LEU A 52 6.36 -7.95 -2.49
C LEU A 52 7.87 -7.74 -2.57
N ASP A 53 8.42 -7.02 -1.59
CA ASP A 53 9.84 -6.73 -1.42
C ASP A 53 10.55 -6.07 -2.62
N THR A 54 9.76 -5.64 -3.61
CA THR A 54 10.23 -4.99 -4.82
C THR A 54 10.12 -3.48 -4.66
N GLU A 55 11.25 -2.79 -4.82
CA GLU A 55 11.31 -1.34 -4.73
C GLU A 55 10.66 -0.68 -5.95
N PHE A 56 9.87 0.37 -5.70
CA PHE A 56 9.27 1.21 -6.72
C PHE A 56 9.25 2.67 -6.29
N LEU A 57 9.09 3.55 -7.27
CA LEU A 57 9.07 4.99 -7.05
C LEU A 57 7.67 5.46 -6.62
N TYR A 58 7.57 6.09 -5.47
CA TYR A 58 6.38 6.80 -5.00
C TYR A 58 6.57 8.30 -5.15
N VAL A 59 5.72 8.92 -5.97
CA VAL A 59 5.68 10.36 -6.22
C VAL A 59 4.26 10.85 -6.03
N HIS A 60 4.10 11.91 -5.26
CA HIS A 60 2.85 12.65 -5.15
C HIS A 60 3.06 14.09 -5.65
N SER A 61 2.01 14.70 -6.17
CA SER A 61 2.06 16.07 -6.69
C SER A 61 0.75 16.81 -6.44
N LEU A 62 0.82 18.12 -6.26
CA LEU A 62 -0.36 18.96 -6.16
C LEU A 62 -0.98 19.16 -7.54
N LYS A 63 -2.12 18.50 -7.80
CA LYS A 63 -2.84 18.68 -9.07
C LYS A 63 -3.31 20.13 -9.26
N SER A 64 -3.72 20.79 -8.18
CA SER A 64 -4.11 22.20 -8.13
C SER A 64 -3.32 22.90 -7.04
N GLY A 65 -2.83 24.11 -7.33
CA GLY A 65 -2.27 24.98 -6.31
C GLY A 65 -3.37 25.56 -5.43
N ILE A 66 -3.01 26.06 -4.26
CA ILE A 66 -3.99 26.64 -3.32
C ILE A 66 -4.33 28.10 -3.63
N GLY A 67 -3.63 28.71 -4.60
CA GLY A 67 -3.84 30.09 -5.00
C GLY A 67 -3.16 31.13 -4.12
N SER A 68 -2.22 30.74 -3.26
CA SER A 68 -1.40 31.65 -2.45
C SER A 68 0.07 31.48 -2.79
N ASN A 69 0.66 32.56 -3.34
CA ASN A 69 2.08 32.58 -3.71
C ASN A 69 2.97 32.55 -2.46
N ASP A 70 2.53 33.13 -1.34
CA ASP A 70 3.32 33.23 -0.10
C ASP A 70 3.53 31.87 0.58
N LEU A 71 2.64 30.92 0.30
CA LEU A 71 2.71 29.55 0.82
C LEU A 71 3.57 28.62 -0.05
N GLY A 72 3.92 29.06 -1.27
CA GLY A 72 4.71 28.27 -2.23
C GLY A 72 4.07 26.93 -2.60
N LEU A 73 2.73 26.87 -2.58
CA LEU A 73 1.92 25.69 -2.88
C LEU A 73 1.33 25.81 -4.29
N ASP A 74 2.19 25.58 -5.27
CA ASP A 74 1.92 25.80 -6.68
C ASP A 74 1.25 24.61 -7.36
N ARG A 75 0.55 24.90 -8.46
CA ARG A 75 -0.05 23.87 -9.31
C ARG A 75 1.03 23.03 -9.98
N GLY A 76 0.90 21.72 -9.90
CA GLY A 76 1.84 20.76 -10.47
C GLY A 76 3.14 20.63 -9.66
N GLN A 77 3.21 21.23 -8.47
CA GLN A 77 4.36 21.08 -7.58
C GLN A 77 4.50 19.60 -7.20
N LEU A 78 5.67 19.04 -7.50
CA LEU A 78 6.05 17.73 -7.00
C LEU A 78 6.25 17.82 -5.49
N GLY A 79 5.63 16.90 -4.76
CA GLY A 79 5.88 16.69 -3.34
C GLY A 79 7.12 15.84 -3.11
N GLY A 80 7.05 14.99 -2.10
CA GLY A 80 8.07 13.99 -1.82
C GLY A 80 8.19 12.96 -2.94
N THR A 81 9.44 12.57 -3.19
CA THR A 81 9.78 11.40 -4.02
C THR A 81 10.49 10.41 -3.13
N SER A 82 9.95 9.20 -3.01
CA SER A 82 10.48 8.16 -2.14
C SER A 82 10.59 6.84 -2.89
N ILE A 83 11.63 6.07 -2.59
CA ILE A 83 11.68 4.66 -2.97
C ILE A 83 10.93 3.90 -1.88
N VAL A 84 9.97 3.08 -2.27
CA VAL A 84 9.13 2.34 -1.33
C VAL A 84 8.96 0.90 -1.80
N LYS A 85 8.54 0.02 -0.90
CA LYS A 85 8.16 -1.35 -1.23
C LYS A 85 7.08 -1.87 -0.29
N PHE A 86 6.31 -2.83 -0.77
CA PHE A 86 5.37 -3.56 0.08
C PHE A 86 6.07 -4.71 0.80
N ILE A 87 5.85 -4.83 2.11
CA ILE A 87 6.34 -5.94 2.93
C ILE A 87 5.16 -6.60 3.65
N MET A 88 5.16 -7.93 3.66
CA MET A 88 4.18 -8.70 4.40
C MET A 88 4.42 -8.62 5.92
N ALA A 89 3.38 -8.29 6.68
CA ALA A 89 3.41 -8.25 8.13
C ALA A 89 2.11 -8.84 8.71
N GLY A 90 2.06 -10.16 8.84
CA GLY A 90 0.88 -10.87 9.34
C GLY A 90 -0.29 -10.77 8.38
N ASN A 91 -1.40 -10.18 8.82
CA ASN A 91 -2.59 -9.94 7.98
C ASN A 91 -2.57 -8.57 7.27
N LYS A 92 -1.40 -7.91 7.24
CA LYS A 92 -1.23 -6.58 6.66
C LYS A 92 -0.10 -6.54 5.65
N LEU A 93 -0.22 -5.61 4.71
CA LEU A 93 0.90 -5.13 3.90
C LEU A 93 1.35 -3.78 4.43
N LEU A 94 2.65 -3.61 4.63
CA LEU A 94 3.24 -2.33 5.00
C LEU A 94 3.85 -1.69 3.76
N LEU A 95 3.53 -0.43 3.50
CA LEU A 95 4.29 0.40 2.58
C LEU A 95 5.48 0.96 3.34
N MET A 96 6.67 0.44 3.04
CA MET A 96 7.90 0.79 3.73
C MET A 96 8.80 1.58 2.82
N GLU A 97 9.36 2.67 3.34
CA GLU A 97 10.46 3.41 2.75
C GLU A 97 11.78 2.89 3.36
N PRO A 98 12.63 2.21 2.57
CA PRO A 98 13.94 1.78 3.03
C PRO A 98 14.88 2.97 3.17
N ASN A 99 15.85 2.85 4.08
CA ASN A 99 16.88 3.86 4.25
C ASN A 99 17.88 3.79 3.07
N GLN A 100 17.85 4.81 2.20
CA GLN A 100 18.75 4.90 1.05
C GLN A 100 20.11 5.53 1.38
N ASP A 101 20.23 6.23 2.52
CA ASP A 101 21.47 6.91 2.93
C ASP A 101 22.54 5.93 3.40
N TYR A 102 22.13 4.77 3.94
CA TYR A 102 23.04 3.76 4.50
C TYR A 102 22.95 2.46 3.71
N ARG A 103 23.62 2.43 2.56
CA ARG A 103 23.73 1.24 1.71
C ARG A 103 25.10 0.58 1.84
N ALA A 104 25.11 -0.69 2.20
CA ALA A 104 26.31 -1.50 2.28
C ALA A 104 26.78 -1.91 0.86
N VAL A 105 27.92 -1.39 0.41
CA VAL A 105 28.56 -1.78 -0.86
C VAL A 105 29.62 -2.84 -0.57
N THR A 106 29.16 -4.05 -0.23
CA THR A 106 30.01 -5.17 0.16
C THR A 106 29.40 -6.47 -0.35
N ASP A 107 30.20 -7.50 -0.57
CA ASP A 107 29.69 -8.82 -0.99
C ASP A 107 29.19 -9.66 0.19
N SER A 108 29.36 -9.18 1.42
CA SER A 108 28.99 -9.89 2.65
C SER A 108 27.52 -9.66 3.01
N GLU A 109 26.71 -10.70 2.89
CA GLU A 109 25.29 -10.66 3.28
C GLU A 109 25.09 -10.36 4.77
N ALA A 110 25.99 -10.82 5.63
CA ALA A 110 25.94 -10.54 7.06
C ALA A 110 26.14 -9.04 7.34
N GLU A 111 27.07 -8.40 6.62
CA GLU A 111 27.36 -6.98 6.77
C GLU A 111 26.23 -6.10 6.23
N LYS A 112 25.67 -6.46 5.07
CA LYS A 112 24.45 -5.81 4.53
C LYS A 112 23.30 -5.84 5.53
N LYS A 113 23.08 -7.00 6.16
CA LYS A 113 22.02 -7.17 7.16
C LYS A 113 22.30 -6.33 8.42
N SER A 114 23.51 -6.36 8.96
CA SER A 114 23.87 -5.55 10.13
C SER A 114 23.69 -4.05 9.88
N ILE A 115 24.08 -3.54 8.71
CA ILE A 115 23.87 -2.14 8.34
C ILE A 115 22.36 -1.85 8.19
N ALA A 116 21.62 -2.69 7.49
CA ALA A 116 20.18 -2.51 7.30
C ALA A 116 19.35 -2.58 8.60
N GLU A 117 19.84 -3.26 9.63
CA GLU A 117 19.22 -3.32 10.97
C GLU A 117 19.66 -2.16 11.87
N ALA A 118 20.86 -1.59 11.65
CA ALA A 118 21.39 -0.49 12.44
C ALA A 118 20.73 0.86 12.13
N PHE A 119 20.10 1.00 10.96
CA PHE A 119 19.47 2.25 10.52
C PHE A 119 17.95 2.12 10.40
N GLY A 120 17.24 3.12 10.92
CA GLY A 120 15.78 3.15 10.93
C GLY A 120 15.18 3.11 9.52
N LYS A 121 14.07 2.39 9.38
CA LYS A 121 13.21 2.36 8.19
C LYS A 121 11.89 3.04 8.54
N SER A 122 11.26 3.66 7.57
CA SER A 122 9.97 4.34 7.77
C SER A 122 8.84 3.46 7.25
N VAL A 123 7.85 3.21 8.10
CA VAL A 123 6.58 2.63 7.66
C VAL A 123 5.66 3.80 7.33
N LEU A 124 5.34 3.95 6.05
CA LEU A 124 4.47 5.03 5.57
C LEU A 124 3.00 4.70 5.85
N TYR A 125 2.58 3.46 5.61
CA TYR A 125 1.20 3.03 5.84
C TYR A 125 1.11 1.52 6.08
N GLY A 126 0.04 1.09 6.75
CA GLY A 126 -0.26 -0.33 6.98
C GLY A 126 -1.67 -0.69 6.49
N PHE A 127 -1.73 -1.51 5.45
CA PHE A 127 -2.97 -1.93 4.79
C PHE A 127 -3.43 -3.29 5.29
N GLU A 128 -4.71 -3.42 5.63
CA GLU A 128 -5.31 -4.73 5.87
C GLU A 128 -5.56 -5.47 4.56
N ILE A 129 -5.20 -6.75 4.50
CA ILE A 129 -5.43 -7.59 3.33
C ILE A 129 -6.90 -8.00 3.28
N LYS A 130 -7.62 -7.56 2.24
CA LYS A 130 -9.04 -7.87 2.03
C LYS A 130 -9.25 -9.22 1.34
N GLU A 131 -8.32 -9.61 0.48
CA GLU A 131 -8.35 -10.88 -0.25
C GLU A 131 -6.93 -11.32 -0.64
N THR A 132 -6.71 -12.63 -0.71
CA THR A 132 -5.45 -13.24 -1.19
C THR A 132 -5.76 -14.20 -2.33
N LYS A 133 -5.15 -13.96 -3.49
CA LYS A 133 -5.28 -14.77 -4.71
C LYS A 133 -3.90 -15.30 -5.11
N GLY A 134 -3.52 -16.45 -4.58
CA GLY A 134 -2.17 -16.98 -4.79
C GLY A 134 -1.12 -16.03 -4.19
N GLU A 135 -0.25 -15.47 -5.02
CA GLU A 135 0.79 -14.51 -4.63
C GLU A 135 0.36 -13.03 -4.75
N THR A 136 -0.89 -12.78 -5.16
CA THR A 136 -1.46 -11.43 -5.25
C THR A 136 -2.34 -11.12 -4.04
N TYR A 137 -2.17 -9.94 -3.46
CA TYR A 137 -2.93 -9.46 -2.31
C TYR A 137 -3.77 -8.25 -2.69
N VAL A 138 -5.05 -8.24 -2.28
CA VAL A 138 -5.94 -7.10 -2.47
C VAL A 138 -5.98 -6.28 -1.18
N ILE A 139 -5.71 -4.98 -1.30
CA ILE A 139 -5.79 -4.01 -0.20
C ILE A 139 -6.72 -2.86 -0.56
N ASP A 140 -7.32 -2.23 0.45
CA ASP A 140 -8.01 -0.94 0.29
C ASP A 140 -7.00 0.20 0.37
N LEU A 141 -6.81 0.89 -0.75
CA LEU A 141 -5.86 2.00 -0.90
C LEU A 141 -6.48 3.34 -0.52
N THR A 142 -7.81 3.42 -0.42
CA THR A 142 -8.56 4.67 -0.25
C THR A 142 -8.09 5.50 0.93
N PRO A 143 -7.93 4.95 2.14
CA PRO A 143 -7.52 5.74 3.30
C PRO A 143 -6.15 6.40 3.13
N PHE A 144 -5.22 5.70 2.48
CA PHE A 144 -3.87 6.21 2.21
C PHE A 144 -3.90 7.37 1.19
N LEU A 145 -4.76 7.29 0.16
CA LEU A 145 -4.90 8.36 -0.83
C LEU A 145 -5.52 9.64 -0.25
N MET A 146 -6.21 9.54 0.89
CA MET A 146 -6.82 10.68 1.57
C MET A 146 -5.88 11.35 2.57
N GLU A 147 -4.67 10.83 2.78
CA GLU A 147 -3.68 11.47 3.65
C GLU A 147 -3.12 12.77 3.07
N ASP A 148 -2.81 13.72 3.95
CA ASP A 148 -2.12 14.97 3.58
C ASP A 148 -0.62 14.72 3.32
N ALA A 149 -0.32 14.00 2.23
CA ALA A 149 1.05 13.65 1.84
C ALA A 149 1.95 14.88 1.59
N HIS A 150 1.36 16.03 1.22
CA HIS A 150 2.09 17.27 0.98
C HIS A 150 2.28 18.13 2.24
N ASN A 151 1.76 17.67 3.38
CA ASN A 151 1.74 18.36 4.66
C ASN A 151 1.24 19.81 4.56
N ILE A 152 0.16 20.00 3.79
CA ILE A 152 -0.46 21.30 3.51
C ILE A 152 -0.98 21.91 4.81
N THR A 153 -1.59 21.09 5.66
CA THR A 153 -2.21 21.52 6.92
C THR A 153 -1.19 22.16 7.85
N ASP A 154 -0.01 21.57 8.01
CA ASP A 154 1.07 22.16 8.81
C ASP A 154 1.60 23.46 8.18
N LYS A 155 1.71 23.52 6.84
CA LYS A 155 2.16 24.73 6.16
C LYS A 155 1.20 25.89 6.40
N LEU A 156 -0.11 25.65 6.26
CA LEU A 156 -1.16 26.63 6.55
C LEU A 156 -1.11 27.09 8.01
N LYS A 157 -0.98 26.14 8.94
CA LYS A 157 -0.88 26.44 10.38
C LYS A 157 0.35 27.30 10.70
N LYS A 158 1.52 26.97 10.14
CA LYS A 158 2.76 27.74 10.33
C LYS A 158 2.67 29.14 9.74
N ALA A 159 1.99 29.30 8.62
CA ALA A 159 1.73 30.58 7.99
C ALA A 159 0.59 31.38 8.65
N LYS A 160 -0.09 30.81 9.67
CA LYS A 160 -1.25 31.41 10.35
C LYS A 160 -2.47 31.62 9.44
N GLU A 161 -2.59 30.82 8.39
CA GLU A 161 -3.69 30.84 7.41
C GLU A 161 -4.87 29.93 7.82
N GLY A 162 -5.01 29.68 9.12
CA GLY A 162 -6.04 28.81 9.69
C GLY A 162 -5.51 27.50 10.26
N THR A 163 -6.41 26.71 10.83
CA THR A 163 -6.12 25.37 11.37
C THR A 163 -7.20 24.44 10.86
N TYR A 164 -6.78 23.38 10.20
CA TYR A 164 -7.66 22.40 9.57
C TYR A 164 -7.41 21.03 10.20
N PRO A 165 -8.46 20.21 10.39
CA PRO A 165 -8.29 18.83 10.80
C PRO A 165 -7.71 18.02 9.63
N THR A 166 -6.74 17.16 9.93
CA THR A 166 -6.30 16.05 9.08
C THR A 166 -7.05 14.79 9.43
#